data_AF-A0A7X9AFT1-F1
#
_entry.id   AF-A0A7X9AFT1-F1
#
_cell.length_a   1.000
_cell.length_b   1.000
_cell.length_c   1.000
_cell.angle_alpha   90.00
_cell.angle_beta   90.00
_cell.angle_gamma   90.00
#
_symmetry.space_group_name_H-M   'P 1'
#
loop_
_entity.id
_entity.type
_entity.pdbx_description
1 polymer ?
#
loop_
_entity_poly.entity_id
_entity_poly.type
_entity_poly.pdbx_seq_one_letter_code
_entity_poly.pdbx_strand_id
1 'polypeptide(L)'
;FLGWNCGASEHAHRLLALGALALRRGEFRVLNREMPGELYWWCGPGAAEQFQSLHDQEPGTHRRLFSEVGLGCARDHWAGKASWCLLRGAPAPGGFPDGRLLPPSERENPGHHDDALSLCLVLDGEPFLIEPGLPPLQNPAERLLSRIGYHSAPRLQGEPEPLIYRALPEGHPACREVRMQEREGGVLFSATRAVWKGPEEAWALHRDVLFRPQAKTVIVRDRFEGQGEAMVETNLLLAPHIDILMRGDMGCLVRGKRLHARVNPIFPTRLRYNHARGQTRPFGGWHWSEGRGLQPTSRLRYFATLTLPTTIYLWINWDPREPAVPRARDLDLMLDGRRT
;
A
#
# COMPACT_ATOMS: atom_id res chain seq x y z
N PHE A 1 -12.42 -17.87 20.59
CA PHE A 1 -11.52 -17.55 19.47
C PHE A 1 -10.51 -16.53 19.94
N LEU A 2 -9.22 -16.71 19.64
CA LEU A 2 -8.18 -15.73 19.98
C LEU A 2 -8.50 -14.42 19.27
N GLY A 3 -8.59 -13.32 20.02
CA GLY A 3 -8.95 -12.02 19.46
C GLY A 3 -10.38 -11.91 18.95
N TRP A 4 -11.33 -12.58 19.61
CA TRP A 4 -12.75 -12.32 19.40
C TRP A 4 -13.08 -10.87 19.80
N ASN A 5 -13.78 -10.12 18.94
CA ASN A 5 -14.19 -8.72 19.13
C ASN A 5 -13.06 -7.68 19.31
N CYS A 6 -11.81 -8.00 19.00
CA CYS A 6 -10.75 -6.99 18.99
C CYS A 6 -10.51 -6.41 17.60
N GLY A 7 -9.93 -5.21 17.56
CA GLY A 7 -9.46 -4.59 16.32
C GLY A 7 -8.35 -5.42 15.65
N ALA A 8 -8.11 -5.16 14.36
CA ALA A 8 -7.11 -5.88 13.58
C ALA A 8 -5.69 -5.77 14.17
N SER A 9 -5.35 -4.61 14.74
CA SER A 9 -4.04 -4.37 15.35
C SER A 9 -3.83 -5.23 16.60
N GLU A 10 -4.82 -5.25 17.49
CA GLU A 10 -4.80 -6.05 18.69
C GLU A 10 -4.84 -7.55 18.37
N HIS A 11 -5.61 -7.95 17.36
CA HIS A 11 -5.61 -9.32 16.84
C HIS A 11 -4.22 -9.74 16.36
N ALA A 12 -3.56 -8.91 15.55
CA ALA A 12 -2.20 -9.17 15.06
C ALA A 12 -1.19 -9.30 16.21
N HIS A 13 -1.26 -8.43 17.21
CA HIS A 13 -0.41 -8.52 18.40
C HIS A 13 -0.60 -9.85 19.14
N ARG A 14 -1.84 -10.33 19.29
CA ARG A 14 -2.15 -11.62 19.91
C ARG A 14 -1.61 -12.80 19.10
N LEU A 15 -1.75 -12.78 17.78
CA LEU A 15 -1.20 -13.82 16.90
C LEU A 15 0.34 -13.86 16.99
N LEU A 16 0.99 -12.70 17.00
CA LEU A 16 2.44 -12.63 17.16
C LEU A 16 2.89 -13.14 18.53
N ALA A 17 2.19 -12.77 19.61
CA ALA A 17 2.49 -13.30 20.94
C ALA A 17 2.31 -14.83 21.02
N LEU A 18 1.26 -15.37 20.40
CA LEU A 18 1.07 -16.82 20.28
C LEU A 18 2.20 -17.47 19.48
N GLY A 19 2.59 -16.87 18.35
CA GLY A 19 3.71 -17.34 17.53
C GLY A 19 5.04 -17.32 18.28
N ALA A 20 5.28 -16.31 19.12
CA ALA A 20 6.46 -16.23 19.98
C ALA A 20 6.55 -17.45 20.91
N LEU A 21 5.44 -17.83 21.55
CA LEU A 21 5.36 -19.02 22.42
C LEU A 21 5.54 -20.31 21.64
N ALA A 22 4.69 -20.53 20.63
CA ALA A 22 4.64 -21.77 19.88
C ALA A 22 5.97 -22.09 19.19
N LEU A 23 6.67 -21.05 18.70
CA LEU A 23 7.92 -21.21 17.96
C LEU A 23 9.16 -20.94 18.82
N ARG A 24 8.99 -20.48 20.06
CA ARG A 24 10.06 -20.02 20.97
C ARG A 24 10.98 -18.97 20.32
N ARG A 25 10.39 -17.99 19.63
CA ARG A 25 11.12 -16.93 18.92
C ARG A 25 10.82 -15.56 19.50
N GLY A 26 11.84 -14.92 20.07
CA GLY A 26 11.75 -13.60 20.68
C GLY A 26 11.42 -12.46 19.71
N GLU A 27 11.63 -12.66 18.42
CA GLU A 27 11.30 -11.68 17.38
C GLU A 27 9.80 -11.38 17.24
N PHE A 28 8.93 -12.33 17.60
CA PHE A 28 7.50 -12.10 17.64
C PHE A 28 7.03 -11.50 18.98
N ARG A 29 7.92 -11.48 19.99
CA ARG A 29 7.67 -10.86 21.29
C ARG A 29 7.89 -9.36 21.28
N VAL A 30 8.75 -8.80 20.42
CA VAL A 30 9.18 -7.39 20.45
C VAL A 30 8.02 -6.37 20.56
N LEU A 31 6.86 -6.68 19.98
CA LEU A 31 5.67 -5.82 20.02
C LEU A 31 4.79 -6.00 21.27
N ASN A 32 5.01 -7.09 22.02
CA ASN A 32 4.26 -7.48 23.22
C ASN A 32 5.22 -7.68 24.39
N ARG A 33 5.38 -6.66 25.23
CA ARG A 33 6.21 -6.78 26.45
C ARG A 33 5.62 -7.75 27.47
N GLU A 34 4.30 -7.87 27.47
CA GLU A 34 3.54 -8.78 28.32
C GLU A 34 2.72 -9.74 27.46
N MET A 35 2.48 -10.94 27.98
CA MET A 35 1.65 -11.93 27.30
C MET A 35 0.18 -11.51 27.37
N PRO A 36 -0.53 -11.42 26.23
CA PRO A 36 -1.97 -11.16 26.23
C PRO A 36 -2.73 -12.15 27.12
N GLY A 37 -3.65 -11.65 27.95
CA GLY A 37 -4.42 -12.41 28.93
C GLY A 37 -5.15 -13.64 28.34
N GLU A 38 -5.63 -13.54 27.11
CA GLU A 38 -6.31 -14.64 26.41
C GLU A 38 -5.40 -15.86 26.18
N LEU A 39 -4.09 -15.65 26.02
CA LEU A 39 -3.15 -16.75 25.76
C LEU A 39 -2.90 -17.64 26.97
N TYR A 40 -3.16 -17.16 28.20
CA TYR A 40 -3.07 -17.99 29.40
C TYR A 40 -4.01 -19.20 29.32
N TRP A 41 -5.22 -18.99 28.79
CA TRP A 41 -6.22 -20.05 28.65
C TRP A 41 -5.89 -21.05 27.54
N TRP A 42 -5.16 -20.60 26.51
CA TRP A 42 -4.83 -21.41 25.33
C TRP A 42 -3.55 -22.22 25.51
N CYS A 43 -2.54 -21.62 26.14
CA CYS A 43 -1.20 -22.21 26.28
C CYS A 43 -0.99 -22.90 27.63
N GLY A 44 -1.91 -22.73 28.58
CA GLY A 44 -1.92 -23.39 29.87
C GLY A 44 -0.98 -22.75 30.92
N PRO A 45 -0.91 -23.37 32.11
CA PRO A 45 -0.05 -22.90 33.20
C PRO A 45 1.43 -22.86 32.79
N GLY A 46 2.15 -21.81 33.20
CA GLY A 46 3.57 -21.60 32.87
C GLY A 46 3.83 -20.89 31.54
N ALA A 47 2.81 -20.68 30.69
CA ALA A 47 2.98 -19.97 29.43
C ALA A 47 3.51 -18.53 29.61
N ALA A 48 3.11 -17.85 30.68
CA ALA A 48 3.61 -16.49 30.97
C ALA A 48 5.10 -16.46 31.32
N GLU A 49 5.56 -17.40 32.14
CA GLU A 49 6.98 -17.53 32.48
C GLU A 49 7.81 -17.88 31.23
N GLN A 50 7.29 -18.78 30.39
CA GLN A 50 7.89 -19.09 29.09
C GLN A 50 7.92 -17.88 28.17
N PHE A 51 6.85 -17.08 28.12
CA PHE A 51 6.82 -15.87 27.30
C PHE A 51 7.85 -14.85 27.78
N GLN A 52 7.94 -14.65 29.10
CA GLN A 52 8.84 -13.69 29.72
C GLN A 52 10.31 -14.11 29.59
N SER A 53 10.60 -15.42 29.54
CA SER A 53 11.97 -15.94 29.38
C SER A 53 12.50 -15.83 27.96
N LEU A 54 11.66 -15.58 26.95
CA LEU A 54 12.12 -15.29 25.59
C LEU A 54 12.89 -13.98 25.58
N HIS A 55 14.11 -13.97 25.05
CA HIS A 55 14.87 -12.74 24.85
C HIS A 55 14.33 -11.96 23.67
N ASP A 56 14.10 -10.66 23.84
CA ASP A 56 13.70 -9.79 22.74
C ASP A 56 14.80 -9.76 21.68
N GLN A 57 14.42 -10.01 20.43
CA GLN A 57 15.34 -10.07 19.31
C GLN A 57 14.74 -9.36 18.12
N GLU A 58 15.50 -8.51 17.43
CA GLU A 58 15.03 -7.96 16.17
C GLU A 58 14.99 -9.05 15.08
N PRO A 59 14.00 -9.07 14.18
CA PRO A 59 14.01 -9.99 13.05
C PRO A 59 15.28 -9.82 12.20
N GLY A 60 15.88 -10.94 11.78
CA GLY A 60 17.20 -10.96 11.13
C GLY A 60 17.28 -10.35 9.71
N THR A 61 16.19 -9.79 9.19
CA THR A 61 16.14 -9.14 7.88
C THR A 61 15.29 -7.88 7.94
N HIS A 62 15.71 -6.82 7.25
CA HIS A 62 14.92 -5.60 7.10
C HIS A 62 13.99 -5.62 5.88
N ARG A 63 13.94 -6.74 5.16
CA ARG A 63 13.15 -6.88 3.93
C ARG A 63 12.60 -8.29 3.82
N ARG A 64 11.37 -8.40 3.32
CA ARG A 64 10.69 -9.68 3.15
C ARG A 64 9.73 -9.60 1.97
N LEU A 65 9.75 -10.66 1.18
CA LEU A 65 8.71 -10.96 0.21
C LEU A 65 7.89 -12.13 0.76
N PHE A 66 6.58 -11.93 0.85
CA PHE A 66 5.59 -12.97 1.11
C PHE A 66 4.89 -13.23 -0.22
N SER A 67 5.52 -14.05 -1.06
CA SER A 67 5.08 -14.29 -2.43
C SER A 67 3.69 -14.94 -2.48
N GLU A 68 3.38 -15.77 -1.49
CA GLU A 68 2.12 -16.52 -1.38
C GLU A 68 0.90 -15.60 -1.23
N VAL A 69 1.10 -14.42 -0.64
CA VAL A 69 0.04 -13.42 -0.42
C VAL A 69 0.29 -12.13 -1.21
N GLY A 70 1.29 -12.14 -2.10
CA GLY A 70 1.64 -11.01 -2.95
C GLY A 70 1.99 -9.74 -2.15
N LEU A 71 2.83 -9.85 -1.12
CA LEU A 71 3.21 -8.72 -0.27
C LEU A 71 4.73 -8.55 -0.20
N GLY A 72 5.22 -7.36 -0.54
CA GLY A 72 6.62 -6.98 -0.34
C GLY A 72 6.75 -5.90 0.73
N CYS A 73 7.68 -6.06 1.66
CA CYS A 73 8.02 -5.01 2.61
C CYS A 73 9.54 -4.83 2.77
N ALA A 74 9.96 -3.59 2.98
CA ALA A 74 11.34 -3.24 3.31
C ALA A 74 11.36 -2.07 4.30
N ARG A 75 12.37 -2.06 5.17
CA ARG A 75 12.66 -1.00 6.12
C ARG A 75 14.16 -0.73 6.19
N ASP A 76 14.56 0.39 6.74
CA ASP A 76 15.98 0.71 6.99
C ASP A 76 16.53 0.06 8.27
N HIS A 77 15.74 0.07 9.34
CA HIS A 77 16.07 -0.54 10.64
C HIS A 77 14.80 -0.83 11.46
N TRP A 78 14.90 -1.51 12.62
CA TRP A 78 13.74 -1.86 13.45
C TRP A 78 13.31 -0.81 14.49
N ALA A 79 14.22 0.11 14.87
CA ALA A 79 13.93 1.18 15.83
C ALA A 79 12.77 2.12 15.40
N GLY A 80 12.18 2.84 16.36
CA GLY A 80 10.94 3.61 16.18
C GLY A 80 10.98 4.80 15.21
N LYS A 81 12.15 5.18 14.69
CA LYS A 81 12.31 6.22 13.64
C LYS A 81 12.51 5.64 12.23
N ALA A 82 12.27 4.34 12.06
CA ALA A 82 12.51 3.66 10.81
C ALA A 82 11.66 4.21 9.68
N SER A 83 12.24 4.31 8.49
CA SER A 83 11.49 4.41 7.25
C SER A 83 11.16 3.01 6.74
N TRP A 84 9.93 2.79 6.30
CA TRP A 84 9.55 1.54 5.68
C TRP A 84 8.54 1.72 4.55
N CYS A 85 8.57 0.74 3.65
CA CYS A 85 7.76 0.66 2.45
C CYS A 85 7.09 -0.72 2.41
N LEU A 86 5.80 -0.72 2.07
CA LEU A 86 5.02 -1.92 1.84
C LEU A 86 4.30 -1.78 0.50
N LEU A 87 4.55 -2.70 -0.42
CA LEU A 87 3.84 -2.80 -1.68
C LEU A 87 2.95 -4.06 -1.63
N ARG A 88 1.67 -3.87 -1.87
CA ARG A 88 0.75 -4.96 -2.12
C ARG A 88 0.67 -5.24 -3.62
N GLY A 89 0.79 -6.50 -4.00
CA GLY A 89 0.57 -6.96 -5.36
C GLY A 89 -0.90 -6.94 -5.72
N ALA A 90 -1.24 -7.51 -6.87
CA ALA A 90 -2.63 -7.88 -7.10
C ALA A 90 -2.95 -9.08 -6.20
N PRO A 91 -4.04 -9.06 -5.40
CA PRO A 91 -4.46 -10.25 -4.69
C PRO A 91 -4.65 -11.38 -5.70
N ALA A 92 -4.29 -12.61 -5.31
CA ALA A 92 -4.78 -13.78 -6.02
C ALA A 92 -6.32 -13.64 -6.09
N PRO A 93 -6.95 -13.83 -7.25
CA PRO A 93 -8.37 -13.60 -7.38
C PRO A 93 -9.11 -14.43 -6.32
N GLY A 94 -9.78 -13.75 -5.40
CA GLY A 94 -10.82 -14.35 -4.55
C GLY A 94 -12.11 -14.64 -5.34
N GLY A 95 -12.07 -14.46 -6.66
CA GLY A 95 -13.15 -14.86 -7.54
C GLY A 95 -13.11 -16.37 -7.75
N PHE A 96 -14.30 -16.95 -7.94
CA PHE A 96 -14.41 -18.38 -8.18
C PHE A 96 -13.46 -18.83 -9.31
N PRO A 97 -12.81 -20.00 -9.17
CA PRO A 97 -11.88 -20.55 -10.18
C PRO A 97 -12.46 -20.64 -11.61
N ASP A 98 -13.78 -20.51 -11.75
CA ASP A 98 -14.53 -20.66 -12.99
C ASP A 98 -14.83 -19.34 -13.72
N GLY A 99 -14.31 -18.20 -13.26
CA GLY A 99 -14.51 -16.93 -13.96
C GLY A 99 -15.91 -16.31 -13.76
N ARG A 100 -16.76 -16.87 -12.87
CA ARG A 100 -18.13 -16.37 -12.70
C ARG A 100 -18.17 -14.95 -12.16
N LEU A 101 -18.92 -14.10 -12.85
CA LEU A 101 -19.36 -12.80 -12.33
C LEU A 101 -20.32 -13.06 -11.17
N LEU A 102 -20.03 -12.51 -9.98
CA LEU A 102 -20.98 -12.53 -8.86
C LEU A 102 -22.31 -11.88 -9.28
N PRO A 103 -23.48 -12.43 -8.87
CA PRO A 103 -24.78 -11.82 -9.12
C PRO A 103 -24.83 -10.40 -8.54
N PRO A 104 -25.61 -9.47 -9.13
CA PRO A 104 -25.69 -8.08 -8.66
C PRO A 104 -25.95 -7.92 -7.15
N SER A 105 -26.71 -8.83 -6.54
CA SER A 105 -26.98 -8.87 -5.09
C SER A 105 -25.73 -9.16 -4.24
N GLU A 106 -24.80 -9.97 -4.73
CA GLU A 106 -23.53 -10.28 -4.08
C GLU A 106 -22.43 -9.26 -4.44
N ARG A 107 -22.69 -8.43 -5.46
CA ARG A 107 -21.87 -7.24 -5.75
C ARG A 107 -22.04 -6.12 -4.73
N GLU A 108 -23.08 -6.19 -3.91
CA GLU A 108 -23.35 -5.15 -2.92
C GLU A 108 -22.43 -5.27 -1.71
N ASN A 109 -21.93 -6.46 -1.37
CA ASN A 109 -21.03 -6.63 -0.23
C ASN A 109 -19.85 -7.54 -0.59
N PRO A 110 -18.85 -7.04 -1.36
CA PRO A 110 -17.66 -7.81 -1.64
C PRO A 110 -16.96 -8.03 -0.30
N GLY A 111 -16.88 -9.27 0.18
CA GLY A 111 -16.06 -9.62 1.35
C GLY A 111 -14.55 -9.47 1.11
N HIS A 112 -14.14 -8.61 0.16
CA HIS A 112 -12.77 -8.46 -0.31
C HIS A 112 -12.47 -6.98 -0.63
N HIS A 113 -11.24 -6.56 -0.35
CA HIS A 113 -10.69 -5.24 -0.68
C HIS A 113 -10.03 -5.25 -2.07
N ASP A 114 -10.26 -4.20 -2.86
CA ASP A 114 -9.58 -3.93 -4.12
C ASP A 114 -8.42 -2.94 -3.88
N ASP A 115 -7.31 -3.48 -3.38
CA ASP A 115 -6.11 -2.73 -2.98
C ASP A 115 -4.87 -3.14 -3.78
N ALA A 116 -5.10 -3.64 -5.00
CA ALA A 116 -4.05 -4.08 -5.90
C ALA A 116 -3.06 -2.94 -6.20
N LEU A 117 -1.76 -3.21 -6.07
CA LEU A 117 -0.68 -2.23 -6.26
C LEU A 117 -0.67 -1.09 -5.22
N SER A 118 -1.39 -1.21 -4.12
CA SER A 118 -1.38 -0.20 -3.05
C SER A 118 0.01 -0.08 -2.41
N LEU A 119 0.38 1.16 -2.09
CA LEU A 119 1.66 1.53 -1.49
C LEU A 119 1.43 2.19 -0.12
N CYS A 120 2.00 1.59 0.93
CA CYS A 120 2.10 2.19 2.25
C CYS A 120 3.52 2.62 2.56
N LEU A 121 3.66 3.81 3.13
CA LEU A 121 4.96 4.41 3.49
C LEU A 121 4.91 4.98 4.90
N VAL A 122 5.95 4.68 5.67
CA VAL A 122 6.35 5.44 6.86
C VAL A 122 7.72 6.02 6.58
N LEU A 123 7.90 7.32 6.80
CA LEU A 123 9.14 8.04 6.53
C LEU A 123 9.65 8.65 7.84
N ASP A 124 10.89 8.36 8.22
CA ASP A 124 11.54 8.78 9.47
C ASP A 124 10.66 8.52 10.73
N GLY A 125 9.94 7.40 10.75
CA GLY A 125 9.02 7.00 11.82
C GLY A 125 7.67 7.70 11.82
N GLU A 126 7.32 8.44 10.78
CA GLU A 126 6.03 9.12 10.63
C GLU A 126 5.17 8.48 9.51
N PRO A 127 3.91 8.06 9.79
CA PRO A 127 3.00 7.58 8.76
C PRO A 127 2.79 8.60 7.66
N PHE A 128 3.06 8.20 6.41
CA PHE A 128 3.01 9.07 5.25
C PHE A 128 1.88 8.64 4.30
N LEU A 129 2.03 7.51 3.60
CA LEU A 129 0.94 6.88 2.83
C LEU A 129 0.34 5.75 3.66
N ILE A 130 -0.98 5.78 3.86
CA ILE A 130 -1.69 4.82 4.70
C ILE A 130 -2.71 4.02 3.89
N GLU A 131 -3.05 2.83 4.37
CA GLU A 131 -4.27 2.16 3.93
C GLU A 131 -5.51 2.84 4.53
N PRO A 132 -6.66 2.81 3.84
CA PRO A 132 -7.92 3.30 4.39
C PRO A 132 -8.40 2.43 5.55
N GLY A 133 -7.86 1.23 5.77
CA GLY A 133 -8.21 0.35 6.87
C GLY A 133 -9.45 -0.50 6.63
N LEU A 134 -9.75 -1.38 7.58
CA LEU A 134 -10.81 -2.40 7.48
C LEU A 134 -11.85 -2.17 8.59
N PRO A 135 -13.04 -1.63 8.26
CA PRO A 135 -14.16 -1.59 9.18
C PRO A 135 -14.62 -2.99 9.59
N PRO A 136 -15.38 -3.13 10.69
CA PRO A 136 -16.08 -4.37 11.00
C PRO A 136 -16.98 -4.81 9.84
N LEU A 137 -17.13 -6.13 9.66
CA LEU A 137 -18.00 -6.72 8.64
C LEU A 137 -19.39 -6.10 8.68
N GLN A 138 -19.97 -5.85 7.50
CA GLN A 138 -21.31 -5.24 7.32
C GLN A 138 -21.39 -3.74 7.64
N ASN A 139 -20.27 -3.09 7.95
CA ASN A 139 -20.25 -1.63 8.09
C ASN A 139 -20.38 -0.96 6.69
N PRO A 140 -21.25 0.05 6.50
CA PRO A 140 -21.38 0.73 5.20
C PRO A 140 -20.08 1.35 4.67
N ALA A 141 -19.15 1.70 5.56
CA ALA A 141 -17.83 2.20 5.18
C ALA A 141 -16.93 1.14 4.55
N GLU A 142 -17.18 -0.15 4.78
CA GLU A 142 -16.43 -1.27 4.18
C GLU A 142 -16.44 -1.16 2.64
N ARG A 143 -17.63 -0.96 2.06
CA ARG A 143 -17.82 -0.77 0.61
C ARG A 143 -17.07 0.46 0.06
N LEU A 144 -16.90 1.48 0.90
CA LEU A 144 -16.22 2.70 0.49
C LEU A 144 -14.71 2.46 0.46
N LEU A 145 -14.18 1.95 1.56
CA LEU A 145 -12.75 1.77 1.81
C LEU A 145 -12.16 0.55 1.08
N SER A 146 -13.00 -0.30 0.50
CA SER A 146 -12.58 -1.44 -0.33
C SER A 146 -12.31 -1.09 -1.79
N ARG A 147 -12.59 0.14 -2.24
CA ARG A 147 -12.44 0.53 -3.66
C ARG A 147 -11.04 1.06 -3.93
N ILE A 148 -10.43 0.66 -5.05
CA ILE A 148 -9.06 1.05 -5.41
C ILE A 148 -8.81 2.58 -5.40
N GLY A 149 -9.83 3.39 -5.70
CA GLY A 149 -9.76 4.86 -5.59
C GLY A 149 -9.52 5.43 -4.18
N TYR A 150 -9.59 4.60 -3.13
CA TYR A 150 -9.28 4.93 -1.73
C TYR A 150 -7.89 4.49 -1.30
N HIS A 151 -7.16 3.79 -2.15
CA HIS A 151 -5.82 3.29 -1.90
C HIS A 151 -4.77 4.15 -2.59
N SER A 152 -3.51 4.02 -2.16
CA SER A 152 -2.38 4.68 -2.80
C SER A 152 -1.94 3.92 -4.05
N ALA A 153 -2.83 3.81 -5.04
CA ALA A 153 -2.70 2.94 -6.21
C ALA A 153 -2.97 3.69 -7.53
N PRO A 154 -2.39 3.22 -8.66
CA PRO A 154 -2.68 3.76 -9.99
C PRO A 154 -3.88 3.05 -10.62
N ARG A 155 -4.61 3.75 -11.50
CA ARG A 155 -5.75 3.17 -12.23
C ARG A 155 -6.09 3.96 -13.50
N LEU A 156 -7.02 3.41 -14.28
CA LEU A 156 -7.74 4.16 -15.29
C LEU A 156 -8.99 4.80 -14.67
N GLN A 157 -9.29 6.05 -15.02
CA GLN A 157 -10.56 6.66 -14.61
C GLN A 157 -11.72 5.95 -15.32
N GLY A 158 -12.77 5.64 -14.56
CA GLY A 158 -13.92 4.90 -15.06
C GLY A 158 -13.73 3.39 -15.06
N GLU A 159 -12.56 2.90 -14.60
CA GLU A 159 -12.35 1.49 -14.32
C GLU A 159 -13.48 0.97 -13.41
N PRO A 160 -14.18 -0.13 -13.79
CA PRO A 160 -15.22 -0.72 -12.98
C PRO A 160 -14.69 -1.12 -11.60
N GLU A 161 -15.36 -0.69 -10.54
CA GLU A 161 -14.99 -1.02 -9.16
C GLU A 161 -16.17 -1.68 -8.44
N PRO A 162 -15.91 -2.60 -7.50
CA PRO A 162 -14.62 -3.23 -7.22
C PRO A 162 -14.21 -4.29 -8.28
N LEU A 163 -12.90 -4.42 -8.51
CA LEU A 163 -12.33 -5.29 -9.55
C LEU A 163 -12.42 -6.79 -9.26
N ILE A 164 -12.70 -7.15 -8.01
CA ILE A 164 -12.81 -8.53 -7.50
C ILE A 164 -13.86 -9.35 -8.26
N TYR A 165 -14.79 -8.70 -8.95
CA TYR A 165 -15.81 -9.36 -9.77
C TYR A 165 -15.29 -9.90 -11.10
N ARG A 166 -14.03 -9.69 -11.46
CA ARG A 166 -13.41 -10.29 -12.65
C ARG A 166 -12.33 -11.25 -12.20
N ALA A 167 -12.76 -12.45 -11.82
CA ALA A 167 -11.84 -13.54 -11.53
C ALA A 167 -10.97 -13.76 -12.77
N LEU A 168 -9.67 -13.53 -12.61
CA LEU A 168 -8.70 -13.96 -13.61
C LEU A 168 -8.35 -15.41 -13.30
N PRO A 169 -8.11 -16.25 -14.32
CA PRO A 169 -7.64 -17.61 -14.09
C PRO A 169 -6.36 -17.61 -13.24
N GLU A 170 -6.16 -18.63 -12.41
CA GLU A 170 -4.88 -18.87 -11.75
C GLU A 170 -3.76 -18.90 -12.80
N GLY A 171 -2.65 -18.20 -12.54
CA GLY A 171 -1.55 -18.06 -13.49
C GLY A 171 -1.77 -17.02 -14.62
N HIS A 172 -2.88 -16.25 -14.61
CA HIS A 172 -3.09 -15.18 -15.58
C HIS A 172 -1.93 -14.16 -15.53
N PRO A 173 -1.37 -13.71 -16.67
CA PRO A 173 -0.24 -12.78 -16.71
C PRO A 173 -0.45 -11.44 -16.00
N ALA A 174 -1.69 -11.10 -15.69
CA ALA A 174 -2.09 -9.90 -14.96
C ALA A 174 -2.21 -10.10 -13.44
N CYS A 175 -2.10 -11.33 -12.93
CA CYS A 175 -1.97 -11.67 -11.52
C CYS A 175 -0.50 -12.00 -11.20
N ARG A 176 0.43 -11.15 -11.62
CA ARG A 176 1.85 -11.43 -11.37
C ARG A 176 2.23 -11.07 -9.94
N GLU A 177 2.86 -12.06 -9.30
CA GLU A 177 3.58 -12.01 -8.03
C GLU A 177 4.36 -10.71 -7.87
N VAL A 178 4.30 -10.14 -6.66
CA VAL A 178 5.25 -9.09 -6.26
C VAL A 178 6.65 -9.70 -6.35
N ARG A 179 7.54 -9.02 -7.06
CA ARG A 179 8.97 -9.33 -7.09
C ARG A 179 9.71 -8.34 -6.23
N MET A 180 10.77 -8.81 -5.58
CA MET A 180 11.66 -7.99 -4.77
C MET A 180 13.09 -8.20 -5.24
N GLN A 181 13.80 -7.13 -5.54
CA GLN A 181 15.20 -7.16 -5.95
C GLN A 181 16.00 -6.12 -5.18
N GLU A 182 17.21 -6.49 -4.76
CA GLU A 182 18.14 -5.53 -4.17
C GLU A 182 18.71 -4.62 -5.25
N ARG A 183 18.91 -3.36 -4.86
CA ARG A 183 19.52 -2.31 -5.69
C ARG A 183 20.50 -1.53 -4.84
N GLU A 184 21.38 -0.79 -5.50
CA GLU A 184 22.34 0.07 -4.82
C GLU A 184 21.61 1.09 -3.92
N GLY A 185 21.81 0.98 -2.61
CA GLY A 185 21.19 1.84 -1.62
C GLY A 185 19.67 1.69 -1.47
N GLY A 186 19.08 0.54 -1.86
CA GLY A 186 17.65 0.32 -1.68
C GLY A 186 17.10 -1.03 -2.15
N VAL A 187 15.78 -1.11 -2.24
CA VAL A 187 15.04 -2.30 -2.70
C VAL A 187 14.06 -1.88 -3.79
N LEU A 188 14.04 -2.62 -4.88
CA LEU A 188 13.07 -2.51 -5.97
C LEU A 188 11.98 -3.56 -5.77
N PHE A 189 10.73 -3.10 -5.64
CA PHE A 189 9.55 -3.93 -5.75
C PHE A 189 8.93 -3.77 -7.14
N SER A 190 8.50 -4.87 -7.75
CA SER A 190 7.80 -4.85 -9.04
C SER A 190 6.54 -5.68 -8.95
N ALA A 191 5.41 -5.14 -9.37
CA ALA A 191 4.14 -5.85 -9.39
C ALA A 191 3.33 -5.48 -10.63
N THR A 192 2.37 -6.31 -11.01
CA THR A 192 1.50 -6.05 -12.17
C THR A 192 0.07 -6.39 -11.80
N ARG A 193 -0.88 -5.59 -12.30
CA ARG A 193 -2.31 -5.91 -12.28
C ARG A 193 -2.94 -5.70 -13.65
N ALA A 194 -4.13 -6.25 -13.87
CA ALA A 194 -4.98 -5.85 -14.99
C ALA A 194 -5.65 -4.51 -14.67
N VAL A 195 -5.69 -3.62 -15.66
CA VAL A 195 -6.57 -2.44 -15.70
C VAL A 195 -7.62 -2.61 -16.78
N TRP A 196 -8.84 -2.16 -16.51
CA TRP A 196 -9.96 -2.35 -17.44
C TRP A 196 -10.45 -1.02 -18.01
N LYS A 197 -10.43 -0.88 -19.34
CA LYS A 197 -11.03 0.26 -20.05
C LYS A 197 -12.54 0.12 -20.18
N GLY A 198 -13.04 -1.12 -20.16
CA GLY A 198 -14.44 -1.46 -20.31
C GLY A 198 -14.74 -2.89 -19.85
N PRO A 199 -15.93 -3.44 -20.14
CA PRO A 199 -16.33 -4.79 -19.74
C PRO A 199 -15.45 -5.92 -20.31
N GLU A 200 -14.89 -5.74 -21.49
CA GLU A 200 -14.29 -6.85 -22.26
C GLU A 200 -12.78 -6.71 -22.45
N GLU A 201 -12.22 -5.53 -22.17
CA GLU A 201 -10.82 -5.21 -22.48
C GLU A 201 -10.02 -4.92 -21.20
N ALA A 202 -9.01 -5.76 -20.96
CA ALA A 202 -8.01 -5.61 -19.91
C ALA A 202 -6.62 -5.35 -20.50
N TRP A 203 -5.87 -4.43 -19.90
CA TRP A 203 -4.47 -4.20 -20.21
C TRP A 203 -3.60 -4.35 -18.95
N ALA A 204 -2.30 -4.50 -19.14
CA ALA A 204 -1.37 -4.59 -18.02
C ALA A 204 -1.05 -3.20 -17.46
N LEU A 205 -1.06 -3.09 -16.13
CA LEU A 205 -0.49 -1.99 -15.39
C LEU A 205 0.66 -2.52 -14.56
N HIS A 206 1.88 -2.11 -14.90
CA HIS A 206 3.09 -2.45 -14.15
C HIS A 206 3.43 -1.32 -13.18
N ARG A 207 3.72 -1.67 -11.93
CA ARG A 207 4.23 -0.74 -10.92
C ARG A 207 5.58 -1.21 -10.44
N ASP A 208 6.58 -0.35 -10.55
CA ASP A 208 7.89 -0.49 -9.94
C ASP A 208 8.04 0.55 -8.81
N VAL A 209 8.49 0.12 -7.63
CA VAL A 209 8.75 0.98 -6.46
C VAL A 209 10.18 0.76 -5.99
N LEU A 210 11.04 1.77 -6.17
CA LEU A 210 12.39 1.78 -5.65
C LEU A 210 12.43 2.58 -4.34
N PHE A 211 12.59 1.87 -3.23
CA PHE A 211 12.68 2.43 -1.89
C PHE A 211 14.16 2.58 -1.48
N ARG A 212 14.63 3.81 -1.30
CA ARG A 212 16.02 4.16 -0.94
C ARG A 212 16.04 5.03 0.33
N PRO A 213 15.86 4.44 1.52
CA PRO A 213 15.72 5.21 2.75
C PRO A 213 16.99 5.99 3.12
N GLN A 214 18.19 5.46 2.84
CA GLN A 214 19.44 6.19 3.08
C GLN A 214 19.59 7.44 2.19
N ALA A 215 19.04 7.38 0.98
CA ALA A 215 18.96 8.52 0.06
C ALA A 215 17.66 9.35 0.26
N LYS A 216 16.88 9.03 1.29
CA LYS A 216 15.60 9.67 1.64
C LYS A 216 14.66 9.85 0.44
N THR A 217 14.56 8.82 -0.38
CA THR A 217 13.82 8.87 -1.64
C THR A 217 13.02 7.59 -1.89
N VAL A 218 11.80 7.75 -2.41
CA VAL A 218 11.01 6.70 -3.05
C VAL A 218 10.73 7.10 -4.50
N ILE A 219 10.97 6.19 -5.43
CA ILE A 219 10.64 6.37 -6.84
C ILE A 219 9.58 5.34 -7.20
N VAL A 220 8.46 5.79 -7.75
CA VAL A 220 7.42 4.92 -8.31
C VAL A 220 7.37 5.15 -9.82
N ARG A 221 7.36 4.06 -10.59
CA ARG A 221 7.13 4.05 -12.04
C ARG A 221 5.91 3.19 -12.33
N ASP A 222 4.89 3.82 -12.89
CA ASP A 222 3.66 3.17 -13.32
C ASP A 222 3.61 3.15 -14.85
N ARG A 223 3.62 1.95 -15.44
CA ARG A 223 3.54 1.73 -16.90
C ARG A 223 2.18 1.16 -17.23
N PHE A 224 1.41 1.93 -17.98
CA PHE A 224 0.11 1.52 -18.50
C PHE A 224 0.30 1.02 -19.93
N GLU A 225 0.03 -0.26 -20.14
CA GLU A 225 -0.09 -0.85 -21.47
C GLU A 225 -1.48 -0.58 -22.05
N GLY A 226 -1.63 -0.76 -23.36
CA GLY A 226 -2.92 -0.61 -24.05
C GLY A 226 -2.84 0.24 -25.32
N GLN A 227 -4.01 0.62 -25.84
CA GLN A 227 -4.13 1.37 -27.09
C GLN A 227 -5.12 2.54 -26.99
N GLY A 228 -4.81 3.61 -27.75
CA GLY A 228 -5.64 4.81 -27.82
C GLY A 228 -5.49 5.71 -26.59
N GLU A 229 -6.43 6.64 -26.42
CA GLU A 229 -6.42 7.57 -25.29
C GLU A 229 -7.13 6.98 -24.08
N ALA A 230 -6.55 7.21 -22.90
CA ALA A 230 -7.14 6.87 -21.62
C ALA A 230 -6.80 7.94 -20.58
N MET A 231 -7.70 8.14 -19.62
CA MET A 231 -7.46 9.02 -18.49
C MET A 231 -6.79 8.22 -17.38
N VAL A 232 -5.47 8.37 -17.27
CA VAL A 232 -4.67 7.70 -16.24
C VAL A 232 -4.69 8.52 -14.96
N GLU A 233 -4.66 7.84 -13.82
CA GLU A 233 -4.56 8.49 -12.52
C GLU A 233 -3.70 7.70 -11.54
N THR A 234 -3.10 8.44 -10.60
CA THR A 234 -2.49 7.87 -9.40
C THR A 234 -3.05 8.58 -8.17
N ASN A 235 -3.51 7.78 -7.21
CA ASN A 235 -4.07 8.25 -5.96
C ASN A 235 -3.04 8.07 -4.83
N LEU A 236 -3.03 9.01 -3.88
CA LEU A 236 -2.24 8.98 -2.66
C LEU A 236 -3.17 9.24 -1.48
N LEU A 237 -3.26 8.29 -0.56
CA LEU A 237 -3.98 8.44 0.70
C LEU A 237 -2.97 8.77 1.79
N LEU A 238 -2.94 10.03 2.21
CA LEU A 238 -1.98 10.53 3.18
C LEU A 238 -2.50 10.32 4.60
N ALA A 239 -1.59 10.27 5.57
CA ALA A 239 -1.99 10.15 6.98
C ALA A 239 -2.74 11.42 7.47
N PRO A 240 -3.64 11.32 8.46
CA PRO A 240 -4.56 12.41 8.82
C PRO A 240 -3.92 13.70 9.38
N HIS A 241 -2.68 13.57 9.87
CA HIS A 241 -1.91 14.66 10.46
C HIS A 241 -0.97 15.33 9.45
N ILE A 242 -1.00 14.88 8.20
CA ILE A 242 -0.17 15.40 7.12
C ILE A 242 -0.87 16.59 6.46
N ASP A 243 -0.16 17.72 6.44
CA ASP A 243 -0.55 18.92 5.72
C ASP A 243 0.09 18.96 4.33
N ILE A 244 -0.65 19.47 3.35
CA ILE A 244 -0.26 19.50 1.94
C ILE A 244 -0.31 20.94 1.45
N LEU A 245 0.81 21.41 0.89
CA LEU A 245 0.89 22.66 0.18
C LEU A 245 1.20 22.38 -1.29
N MET A 246 0.22 22.59 -2.17
CA MET A 246 0.39 22.48 -3.61
C MET A 246 1.31 23.57 -4.13
N ARG A 247 2.18 23.22 -5.09
CA ARG A 247 3.14 24.14 -5.71
C ARG A 247 2.76 24.42 -7.16
N GLY A 248 3.33 25.49 -7.72
CA GLY A 248 3.14 25.86 -9.13
C GLY A 248 3.73 24.86 -10.14
N ASP A 249 4.64 23.97 -9.69
CA ASP A 249 5.22 22.88 -10.48
C ASP A 249 4.36 21.60 -10.46
N MET A 250 3.12 21.68 -9.96
CA MET A 250 2.17 20.58 -9.81
C MET A 250 2.59 19.49 -8.81
N GLY A 251 3.77 19.62 -8.19
CA GLY A 251 4.13 18.87 -7.00
C GLY A 251 3.48 19.45 -5.75
N CYS A 252 3.79 18.84 -4.60
CA CYS A 252 3.43 19.40 -3.31
C CYS A 252 4.56 19.29 -2.30
N LEU A 253 4.56 20.23 -1.37
CA LEU A 253 5.25 20.09 -0.09
C LEU A 253 4.29 19.39 0.87
N VAL A 254 4.84 18.45 1.62
CA VAL A 254 4.12 17.66 2.60
C VAL A 254 4.78 17.85 3.94
N ARG A 255 3.99 18.21 4.96
CA ARG A 255 4.47 18.47 6.32
C ARG A 255 3.72 17.59 7.32
N GLY A 256 4.47 16.78 8.04
CA GLY A 256 4.02 16.11 9.24
C GLY A 256 4.46 16.85 10.51
N LYS A 257 4.36 16.17 11.64
CA LYS A 257 4.86 16.61 12.95
C LYS A 257 6.38 16.77 12.94
N ARG A 258 7.09 15.89 12.24
CA ARG A 258 8.57 15.88 12.16
C ARG A 258 9.10 15.64 10.75
N LEU A 259 8.23 15.27 9.83
CA LEU A 259 8.54 15.00 8.43
C LEU A 259 8.33 16.25 7.56
N HIS A 260 9.34 16.59 6.77
CA HIS A 260 9.19 17.47 5.60
C HIS A 260 9.53 16.68 4.35
N ALA A 261 8.57 16.56 3.44
CA ALA A 261 8.72 15.81 2.22
C ALA A 261 8.21 16.59 1.01
N ARG A 262 8.64 16.14 -0.16
CA ARG A 262 8.19 16.60 -1.47
C ARG A 262 7.59 15.42 -2.21
N VAL A 263 6.47 15.66 -2.86
CA VAL A 263 5.89 14.72 -3.82
C VAL A 263 5.83 15.41 -5.17
N ASN A 264 6.51 14.84 -6.16
CA ASN A 264 6.53 15.37 -7.51
C ASN A 264 6.03 14.30 -8.48
N PRO A 265 4.81 14.45 -9.02
CA PRO A 265 4.34 13.64 -10.14
C PRO A 265 5.03 14.08 -11.43
N ILE A 266 5.45 13.13 -12.25
CA ILE A 266 6.08 13.40 -13.55
C ILE A 266 5.28 12.65 -14.62
N PHE A 267 4.55 13.42 -15.41
CA PHE A 267 3.71 12.94 -16.50
C PHE A 267 4.30 13.42 -17.84
N PRO A 268 4.09 12.68 -18.94
CA PRO A 268 4.59 13.08 -20.25
C PRO A 268 3.89 14.33 -20.81
N THR A 269 2.69 14.65 -20.31
CA THR A 269 1.94 15.87 -20.65
C THR A 269 1.48 16.60 -19.39
N ARG A 270 0.83 17.76 -19.58
CA ARG A 270 0.28 18.55 -18.48
C ARG A 270 -0.77 17.75 -17.72
N LEU A 271 -0.48 17.44 -16.45
CA LEU A 271 -1.41 16.78 -15.56
C LEU A 271 -2.35 17.78 -14.87
N ARG A 272 -3.39 17.22 -14.24
CA ARG A 272 -4.28 17.89 -13.28
C ARG A 272 -4.18 17.19 -11.94
N TYR A 273 -4.59 17.89 -10.89
CA TYR A 273 -4.69 17.30 -9.56
C TYR A 273 -6.03 17.60 -8.91
N ASN A 274 -6.40 16.76 -7.95
CA ASN A 274 -7.51 16.99 -7.03
C ASN A 274 -7.06 16.61 -5.62
N HIS A 275 -7.21 17.54 -4.68
CA HIS A 275 -7.04 17.29 -3.26
C HIS A 275 -8.41 17.34 -2.59
N ALA A 276 -8.76 16.29 -1.86
CA ALA A 276 -10.03 16.20 -1.15
C ALA A 276 -9.88 15.51 0.20
N ARG A 277 -10.60 16.00 1.21
CA ARG A 277 -10.60 15.48 2.58
C ARG A 277 -12.03 15.29 3.06
N GLY A 278 -12.40 14.07 3.48
CA GLY A 278 -13.69 13.82 4.12
C GLY A 278 -14.94 14.08 3.26
N GLN A 279 -14.82 14.06 1.94
CA GLN A 279 -15.95 14.17 1.01
C GLN A 279 -16.34 12.78 0.52
N THR A 280 -17.63 12.52 0.31
CA THR A 280 -18.09 11.25 -0.30
C THR A 280 -18.31 11.39 -1.80
N ARG A 281 -18.55 12.61 -2.31
CA ARG A 281 -18.71 12.94 -3.75
C ARG A 281 -18.22 14.37 -4.07
N PRO A 282 -17.28 14.57 -5.02
CA PRO A 282 -16.38 13.54 -5.54
C PRO A 282 -15.60 12.90 -4.37
N PHE A 283 -15.19 11.64 -4.52
CA PHE A 283 -14.57 10.87 -3.43
C PHE A 283 -13.42 11.66 -2.77
N GLY A 284 -13.45 11.81 -1.45
CA GLY A 284 -12.38 12.39 -0.64
C GLY A 284 -11.61 11.32 0.11
N GLY A 285 -10.53 11.71 0.80
CA GLY A 285 -9.79 10.78 1.64
C GLY A 285 -10.54 10.44 2.93
N TRP A 286 -10.59 9.13 3.22
CA TRP A 286 -11.18 8.56 4.43
C TRP A 286 -10.32 7.39 4.90
N HIS A 287 -10.29 7.16 6.20
CA HIS A 287 -9.70 5.98 6.79
C HIS A 287 -10.51 5.51 8.00
N TRP A 288 -10.38 4.24 8.36
CA TRP A 288 -10.96 3.63 9.54
C TRP A 288 -10.00 3.78 10.73
N SER A 289 -10.54 4.13 11.89
CA SER A 289 -9.85 4.21 13.16
C SER A 289 -10.59 3.31 14.16
N GLU A 290 -9.93 2.32 14.76
CA GLU A 290 -10.54 1.34 15.65
C GLU A 290 -11.36 1.98 16.79
N GLY A 291 -10.92 3.12 17.34
CA GLY A 291 -11.63 3.84 18.41
C GLY A 291 -12.56 4.99 17.97
N ARG A 292 -12.56 5.37 16.67
CA ARG A 292 -13.32 6.54 16.18
C ARG A 292 -14.16 6.27 14.94
N GLY A 293 -14.15 5.04 14.45
CA GLY A 293 -14.79 4.66 13.20
C GLY A 293 -14.18 5.38 11.99
N LEU A 294 -15.03 5.74 11.03
CA LEU A 294 -14.64 6.41 9.80
C LEU A 294 -14.19 7.86 10.07
N GLN A 295 -12.99 8.21 9.64
CA GLN A 295 -12.35 9.50 9.89
C GLN A 295 -11.82 10.12 8.59
N PRO A 296 -11.91 11.46 8.42
CA PRO A 296 -11.46 12.12 7.19
C PRO A 296 -9.94 12.23 7.14
N THR A 297 -9.36 11.95 5.96
CA THR A 297 -7.93 12.19 5.69
C THR A 297 -7.72 12.81 4.31
N SER A 298 -6.51 13.22 3.98
CA SER A 298 -6.20 13.82 2.69
C SER A 298 -6.01 12.75 1.62
N ARG A 299 -6.76 12.87 0.53
CA ARG A 299 -6.49 12.15 -0.72
C ARG A 299 -5.98 13.13 -1.76
N LEU A 300 -4.83 12.83 -2.36
CA LEU A 300 -4.27 13.55 -3.47
C LEU A 300 -4.32 12.68 -4.72
N ARG A 301 -4.99 13.16 -5.75
CA ARG A 301 -5.17 12.48 -7.04
C ARG A 301 -4.47 13.28 -8.12
N TYR A 302 -3.57 12.65 -8.87
CA TYR A 302 -2.96 13.22 -10.07
C TYR A 302 -3.46 12.47 -11.29
N PHE A 303 -3.84 13.18 -12.35
CA PHE A 303 -4.46 12.56 -13.52
C PHE A 303 -4.22 13.35 -14.82
N ALA A 304 -4.22 12.65 -15.94
CA ALA A 304 -4.12 13.21 -17.28
C ALA A 304 -4.74 12.27 -18.31
N THR A 305 -5.24 12.83 -19.42
CA THR A 305 -5.55 12.03 -20.62
C THR A 305 -4.25 11.82 -21.39
N LEU A 306 -3.85 10.55 -21.54
CA LEU A 306 -2.62 10.15 -22.21
C LEU A 306 -2.92 9.11 -23.30
N THR A 307 -2.12 9.13 -24.36
CA THR A 307 -2.07 8.03 -25.34
C THR A 307 -1.29 6.86 -24.76
N LEU A 308 -1.86 5.65 -24.85
CA LEU A 308 -1.23 4.40 -24.39
C LEU A 308 -0.45 3.71 -25.53
N PRO A 309 0.64 2.98 -25.21
CA PRO A 309 1.20 2.78 -23.87
C PRO A 309 1.88 4.03 -23.32
N THR A 310 1.90 4.19 -22.00
CA THR A 310 2.48 5.37 -21.35
C THR A 310 3.12 5.04 -20.01
N THR A 311 4.05 5.89 -19.57
CA THR A 311 4.73 5.77 -18.29
C THR A 311 4.59 7.09 -17.51
N ILE A 312 4.21 6.98 -16.24
CA ILE A 312 4.20 8.09 -15.29
C ILE A 312 5.08 7.75 -14.09
N TYR A 313 5.59 8.79 -13.43
CA TYR A 313 6.41 8.63 -12.24
C TYR A 313 5.85 9.41 -11.05
N LEU A 314 6.16 8.91 -9.86
CA LEU A 314 6.07 9.65 -8.62
C LEU A 314 7.43 9.66 -7.96
N TRP A 315 7.96 10.85 -7.69
CA TRP A 315 9.18 11.03 -6.92
C TRP A 315 8.82 11.61 -5.55
N ILE A 316 9.08 10.84 -4.49
CA ILE A 316 8.88 11.26 -3.10
C ILE A 316 10.25 11.41 -2.46
N ASN A 317 10.54 12.58 -1.93
CA ASN A 317 11.82 12.87 -1.29
C ASN A 317 11.62 13.59 0.04
N TRP A 318 12.31 13.14 1.09
CA TRP A 318 12.30 13.79 2.41
C TRP A 318 13.71 14.19 2.86
N ASP A 319 14.59 14.42 1.88
CA ASP A 319 15.92 14.95 2.14
C ASP A 319 15.84 16.46 2.42
N PRO A 320 16.33 16.95 3.57
CA PRO A 320 16.31 18.39 3.88
C PRO A 320 17.15 19.24 2.92
N ARG A 321 18.04 18.62 2.12
CA ARG A 321 18.83 19.32 1.09
C ARG A 321 18.00 19.71 -0.14
N GLU A 322 16.78 19.19 -0.25
CA GLU A 322 15.85 19.45 -1.36
C GLU A 322 16.49 19.32 -2.76
N PRO A 323 16.94 18.11 -3.15
CA PRO A 323 17.54 17.93 -4.45
C PRO A 323 16.59 18.32 -5.60
N ALA A 324 17.17 18.65 -6.75
CA ALA A 324 16.41 18.95 -7.95
C ALA A 324 15.55 17.74 -8.34
N VAL A 325 14.35 18.02 -8.86
CA VAL A 325 13.46 16.97 -9.38
C VAL A 325 14.16 16.29 -10.57
N PRO A 326 14.38 14.96 -10.52
CA PRO A 326 15.05 14.24 -11.59
C PRO A 326 14.21 14.21 -12.87
N ARG A 327 14.87 14.08 -14.03
CA ARG A 327 14.16 13.88 -15.30
C ARG A 327 13.71 12.42 -15.40
N ALA A 328 12.68 12.14 -16.18
CA ALA A 328 12.16 10.78 -16.39
C ALA A 328 13.26 9.78 -16.80
N ARG A 329 14.17 10.18 -17.71
CA ARG A 329 15.31 9.34 -18.13
C ARG A 329 16.24 8.96 -16.97
N ASP A 330 16.43 9.86 -16.00
CA ASP A 330 17.34 9.64 -14.88
C ASP A 330 16.69 8.63 -13.91
N LEU A 331 15.37 8.71 -13.75
CA LEU A 331 14.58 7.75 -12.98
C LEU A 331 14.61 6.35 -13.61
N ASP A 332 14.50 6.25 -14.93
CA ASP A 332 14.62 4.97 -15.65
C ASP A 332 15.97 4.30 -15.41
N LEU A 333 17.06 5.05 -15.50
CA LEU A 333 18.40 4.54 -15.21
C LEU A 333 18.50 3.99 -13.78
N MET A 334 17.97 4.73 -12.79
CA MET A 334 17.94 4.28 -11.39
C MET A 334 17.12 3.00 -11.18
N LEU A 335 15.94 2.90 -11.80
CA LEU A 335 15.04 1.75 -11.66
C LEU A 335 15.60 0.51 -12.37
N ASP A 336 16.16 0.69 -13.56
CA ASP A 336 16.69 -0.39 -14.39
C ASP A 336 18.09 -0.83 -13.94
N GLY A 337 18.68 -0.16 -12.95
CA GLY A 337 20.00 -0.47 -12.41
C GLY A 337 21.16 -0.15 -13.36
N ARG A 338 20.95 0.77 -14.30
CA ARG A 338 21.98 1.26 -15.22
C ARG A 338 22.65 2.48 -14.58
N ARG A 339 23.98 2.45 -14.44
CA ARG A 339 24.74 3.57 -13.86
C ARG A 339 24.47 4.86 -14.66
N THR A 340 24.09 5.92 -13.95
CA THR A 340 23.99 7.30 -14.47
C THR A 340 25.35 7.91 -14.69
#